data_AF-A0A956KA33-F1
#
_entry.id   AF-A0A956KA33-F1
#
_cell.length_a   1.000
_cell.length_b   1.000
_cell.length_c   1.000
_cell.angle_alpha   90.00
_cell.angle_beta   90.00
_cell.angle_gamma   90.00
#
_symmetry.space_group_name_H-M   'P 1'
#
loop_
_entity.id
_entity.type
_entity.pdbx_description
1 polymer ?
#
loop_
_entity_poly.entity_id
_entity_poly.type
_entity_poly.pdbx_seq_one_letter_code
_entity_poly.pdbx_strand_id
1 'polypeptide(L)'
;PYGGGSAAVTGASLLLPTSVWADNYVMINGLPKSIGQPAANIIAQENDTTVTLLPVALVNGGGGIPSGPADFPLDIVLQAGEHAQLVQDSELTGSIIMSDKPVGLMGGHSGMQVPVGTPYSDHAEQMIPPIQALGHEYVGVMHRPRATEPGFWRVIGAVDGTVLSWSSDVGGPATLQQGEKVEFITPDPFVVSSQDEEHPFLLFNYMSGSQWVLGQPGLSNRGDSDYVISVPPDQYMPAYVFFADPTYPEGNLVLVRRAIDGVFYDVDLDCAGVLGGWQPVGEYEWTRFDLITGNFQDNGNCSVGRHEISSVAPFGMWVWGWGTTMTNPSTQNVSYGYPAGMNVQPINDVVIVPEG
;
A
#
# COMPACT_ATOMS: atom_id res chain seq x y z
N PRO A 1 -4.93 7.92 10.26
CA PRO A 1 -5.98 7.31 11.11
C PRO A 1 -6.28 8.13 12.38
N TYR A 2 -7.53 8.52 12.59
CA TYR A 2 -7.97 9.13 13.85
C TYR A 2 -9.35 8.59 14.24
N GLY A 3 -9.42 7.85 15.35
CA GLY A 3 -10.67 7.40 15.95
C GLY A 3 -11.30 6.18 15.29
N GLY A 4 -10.52 5.38 14.54
CA GLY A 4 -11.04 4.25 13.78
C GLY A 4 -11.53 3.07 14.62
N GLY A 5 -10.94 2.81 15.79
CA GLY A 5 -11.11 1.55 16.53
C GLY A 5 -12.54 1.22 17.04
N SER A 6 -13.48 2.16 16.92
CA SER A 6 -14.92 1.94 17.21
C SER A 6 -15.83 2.06 15.98
N ALA A 7 -15.29 2.32 14.79
CA ALA A 7 -16.03 2.38 13.54
C ALA A 7 -16.24 0.98 12.96
N ALA A 8 -17.22 0.84 12.08
CA ALA A 8 -17.49 -0.44 11.41
C ALA A 8 -16.59 -0.69 10.19
N VAL A 9 -15.91 0.36 9.72
CA VAL A 9 -15.12 0.37 8.49
C VAL A 9 -14.00 1.41 8.66
N THR A 10 -12.74 0.98 8.59
CA THR A 10 -11.55 1.79 8.91
C THR A 10 -10.42 1.62 7.90
N GLY A 11 -9.45 2.53 7.93
CA GLY A 11 -8.27 2.50 7.08
C GLY A 11 -7.33 3.67 7.38
N ALA A 12 -6.16 3.67 6.73
CA ALA A 12 -5.25 4.80 6.73
C ALA A 12 -4.46 4.85 5.43
N SER A 13 -4.01 6.04 5.06
CA SER A 13 -3.17 6.22 3.88
C SER A 13 -2.10 7.26 4.16
N LEU A 14 -0.95 7.08 3.50
CA LEU A 14 -0.03 8.19 3.29
C LEU A 14 -0.61 9.10 2.21
N LEU A 15 -0.84 10.37 2.55
CA LEU A 15 -1.24 11.37 1.57
C LEU A 15 -0.01 12.03 0.96
N LEU A 16 0.07 12.00 -0.37
CA LEU A 16 1.14 12.66 -1.11
C LEU A 16 0.78 14.13 -1.34
N PRO A 17 1.66 15.08 -1.00
CA PRO A 17 1.40 16.50 -1.23
C PRO A 17 1.31 16.80 -2.73
N THR A 18 0.57 17.85 -3.10
CA THR A 18 0.41 18.27 -4.50
C THR A 18 1.73 18.58 -5.22
N SER A 19 2.82 18.85 -4.49
CA SER A 19 4.15 19.07 -5.06
C SER A 19 4.80 17.83 -5.68
N VAL A 20 4.25 16.64 -5.43
CA VAL A 20 4.74 15.38 -5.99
C VAL A 20 3.69 14.67 -6.84
N TRP A 21 2.56 15.34 -7.12
CA TRP A 21 1.60 14.88 -8.11
C TRP A 21 2.21 15.04 -9.50
N ALA A 22 1.87 14.13 -10.40
CA ALA A 22 2.43 14.09 -11.76
C ALA A 22 1.33 13.84 -12.78
N ASP A 23 1.72 13.49 -13.99
CA ASP A 23 0.85 13.35 -15.15
C ASP A 23 0.73 11.91 -15.65
N ASN A 24 1.48 10.94 -15.09
CA ASN A 24 1.47 9.56 -15.58
C ASN A 24 1.41 8.52 -14.44
N TYR A 25 0.36 7.68 -14.47
CA TYR A 25 0.07 6.71 -13.43
C TYR A 25 -0.42 5.37 -14.01
N VAL A 26 -0.16 4.29 -13.26
CA VAL A 26 -0.91 3.04 -13.37
C VAL A 26 -2.03 3.06 -12.33
N MET A 27 -3.27 2.89 -12.75
CA MET A 27 -4.41 2.79 -11.86
C MET A 27 -4.30 1.53 -11.00
N ILE A 28 -4.52 1.67 -9.70
CA ILE A 28 -4.62 0.57 -8.75
C ILE A 28 -5.98 0.63 -8.08
N ASN A 29 -6.70 -0.49 -8.04
CA ASN A 29 -7.77 -0.72 -7.07
C ASN A 29 -7.24 -1.63 -5.97
N GLY A 30 -7.83 -1.52 -4.77
CA GLY A 30 -7.41 -2.32 -3.63
C GLY A 30 -7.62 -3.82 -3.87
N LEU A 31 -8.73 -4.22 -4.49
CA LEU A 31 -9.10 -5.62 -4.75
C LEU A 31 -10.13 -5.69 -5.89
N PRO A 32 -10.31 -6.83 -6.58
CA PRO A 32 -11.52 -7.12 -7.33
C PRO A 32 -12.77 -7.04 -6.45
N LYS A 33 -13.93 -7.00 -7.11
CA LYS A 33 -15.23 -7.04 -6.45
C LYS A 33 -15.29 -8.14 -5.39
N SER A 34 -15.68 -7.73 -4.20
CA SER A 34 -16.00 -8.63 -3.09
C SER A 34 -17.38 -8.26 -2.50
N ILE A 35 -17.47 -7.84 -1.23
CA ILE A 35 -18.74 -7.32 -0.69
C ILE A 35 -18.97 -5.87 -1.15
N GLY A 36 -17.90 -5.09 -1.23
CA GLY A 36 -17.86 -3.79 -1.90
C GLY A 36 -17.36 -3.88 -3.34
N GLN A 37 -17.02 -2.72 -3.89
CA GLN A 37 -16.57 -2.53 -5.27
C GLN A 37 -15.16 -1.93 -5.31
N PRO A 38 -14.33 -2.32 -6.30
CA PRO A 38 -13.12 -1.60 -6.68
C PRO A 38 -13.41 -0.12 -6.86
N ALA A 39 -12.50 0.72 -6.37
CA ALA A 39 -12.61 2.17 -6.47
C ALA A 39 -11.29 2.80 -6.90
N ALA A 40 -11.38 3.88 -7.67
CA ALA A 40 -10.28 4.79 -7.94
C ALA A 40 -10.79 6.23 -7.97
N ASN A 41 -9.93 7.18 -7.64
CA ASN A 41 -10.26 8.61 -7.70
C ASN A 41 -9.08 9.41 -8.26
N ILE A 42 -9.33 10.21 -9.29
CA ILE A 42 -8.34 11.07 -9.95
C ILE A 42 -8.69 12.51 -9.61
N ILE A 43 -7.78 13.25 -8.99
CA ILE A 43 -8.02 14.63 -8.52
C ILE A 43 -7.16 15.60 -9.32
N ALA A 44 -7.76 16.62 -9.93
CA ALA A 44 -7.01 17.61 -10.69
C ALA A 44 -6.43 18.71 -9.80
N GLN A 45 -5.16 19.05 -9.99
CA GLN A 45 -4.51 20.17 -9.30
C GLN A 45 -4.92 21.52 -9.91
N GLU A 46 -5.17 21.55 -11.22
CA GLU A 46 -5.38 22.77 -11.99
C GLU A 46 -6.70 22.73 -12.79
N ASN A 47 -7.21 23.92 -13.14
CA ASN A 47 -8.38 24.03 -14.01
C ASN A 47 -8.09 23.51 -15.41
N ASP A 48 -9.15 23.07 -16.10
CA ASP A 48 -9.07 22.56 -17.47
C ASP A 48 -7.99 21.49 -17.64
N THR A 49 -7.87 20.58 -16.67
CA THR A 49 -6.99 19.41 -16.76
C THR A 49 -7.67 18.34 -17.60
N THR A 50 -7.04 17.91 -18.68
CA THR A 50 -7.51 16.78 -19.49
C THR A 50 -6.76 15.52 -19.04
N VAL A 51 -7.52 14.54 -18.58
CA VAL A 51 -7.04 13.21 -18.20
C VAL A 51 -7.47 12.22 -19.27
N THR A 52 -6.52 11.54 -19.89
CA THR A 52 -6.74 10.40 -20.79
C THR A 52 -6.55 9.10 -20.00
N LEU A 53 -7.63 8.34 -19.86
CA LEU A 53 -7.65 7.01 -19.25
C LEU A 53 -7.69 5.94 -20.35
N LEU A 54 -6.73 5.02 -20.37
CA LEU A 54 -6.79 3.78 -21.14
C LEU A 54 -7.21 2.64 -20.20
N PRO A 55 -8.48 2.22 -20.21
CA PRO A 55 -8.98 1.27 -19.23
C PRO A 55 -8.71 -0.18 -19.66
N VAL A 56 -8.42 -1.05 -18.69
CA VAL A 56 -8.29 -2.51 -18.93
C VAL A 56 -9.62 -3.27 -18.93
N ALA A 57 -10.72 -2.58 -18.61
CA ALA A 57 -12.07 -3.13 -18.59
C ALA A 57 -13.08 -2.06 -19.00
N LEU A 58 -14.33 -2.45 -19.24
CA LEU A 58 -15.42 -1.50 -19.48
C LEU A 58 -15.51 -0.47 -18.34
N VAL A 59 -15.44 0.82 -18.69
CA VAL A 59 -15.75 1.93 -17.78
C VAL A 59 -17.24 2.21 -17.84
N ASN A 60 -17.91 2.07 -16.69
CA ASN A 60 -19.31 2.45 -16.53
C ASN A 60 -19.40 3.95 -16.25
N GLY A 61 -19.45 4.75 -17.32
CA GLY A 61 -19.54 6.20 -17.23
C GLY A 61 -20.80 6.73 -16.52
N GLY A 62 -20.77 8.01 -16.18
CA GLY A 62 -21.80 8.70 -15.39
C GLY A 62 -21.22 9.97 -14.76
N GLY A 63 -22.08 10.93 -14.39
CA GLY A 63 -21.63 12.15 -13.69
C GLY A 63 -20.62 13.01 -14.46
N GLY A 64 -20.54 12.88 -15.79
CA GLY A 64 -19.56 13.57 -16.64
C GLY A 64 -18.40 12.68 -17.11
N ILE A 65 -18.19 11.51 -16.50
CA ILE A 65 -17.21 10.51 -16.94
C ILE A 65 -17.80 9.75 -18.15
N PRO A 66 -17.09 9.65 -19.29
CA PRO A 66 -17.56 8.88 -20.44
C PRO A 66 -17.52 7.38 -20.16
N SER A 67 -18.38 6.61 -20.84
CA SER A 67 -18.27 5.15 -20.89
C SER A 67 -17.39 4.74 -22.08
N GLY A 68 -16.65 3.65 -21.93
CA GLY A 68 -15.85 3.07 -23.01
C GLY A 68 -15.44 1.63 -22.71
N PRO A 69 -15.24 0.80 -23.75
CA PRO A 69 -14.74 -0.56 -23.56
C PRO A 69 -13.29 -0.55 -23.06
N ALA A 70 -12.77 -1.73 -22.72
CA ALA A 70 -11.34 -1.90 -22.53
C ALA A 70 -10.56 -1.45 -23.78
N ASP A 71 -9.32 -1.01 -23.58
CA ASP A 71 -8.37 -0.64 -24.63
C ASP A 71 -8.84 0.53 -25.52
N PHE A 72 -9.79 1.33 -25.03
CA PHE A 72 -10.26 2.53 -25.73
C PHE A 72 -10.01 3.78 -24.86
N PRO A 73 -9.13 4.70 -25.29
CA PRO A 73 -8.84 5.93 -24.55
C PRO A 73 -10.09 6.78 -24.28
N LEU A 74 -10.22 7.25 -23.05
CA LEU A 74 -11.31 8.08 -22.56
C LEU A 74 -10.77 9.38 -22.00
N ASP A 75 -11.23 10.51 -22.55
CA ASP A 75 -10.87 11.83 -22.05
C ASP A 75 -11.87 12.34 -21.02
N ILE A 76 -11.34 12.82 -19.90
CA ILE A 76 -12.07 13.42 -18.79
C ILE A 76 -11.50 14.80 -18.56
N VAL A 77 -12.34 15.84 -18.58
CA VAL A 77 -11.92 17.21 -18.29
C VAL A 77 -12.34 17.56 -16.87
N LEU A 78 -11.37 17.99 -16.06
CA LEU A 78 -11.55 18.31 -14.64
C LEU A 78 -11.13 19.75 -14.35
N GLN A 79 -11.82 20.40 -13.41
CA GLN A 79 -11.39 21.67 -12.82
C GLN A 79 -10.54 21.45 -11.56
N ALA A 80 -9.88 22.50 -11.06
CA ALA A 80 -9.04 22.39 -9.87
C ALA A 80 -9.85 21.91 -8.65
N GLY A 81 -9.43 20.80 -8.05
CA GLY A 81 -10.12 20.15 -6.93
C GLY A 81 -11.33 19.30 -7.31
N GLU A 82 -11.76 19.30 -8.58
CA GLU A 82 -12.69 18.29 -9.09
C GLU A 82 -12.00 16.95 -9.21
N HIS A 83 -12.81 15.90 -9.20
CA HIS A 83 -12.31 14.53 -9.22
C HIS A 83 -13.17 13.61 -10.07
N ALA A 84 -12.51 12.65 -10.73
CA ALA A 84 -13.15 11.54 -11.44
C ALA A 84 -13.16 10.31 -10.53
N GLN A 85 -14.31 10.04 -9.91
CA GLN A 85 -14.50 8.87 -9.06
C GLN A 85 -15.06 7.70 -9.89
N LEU A 86 -14.32 6.59 -9.90
CA LEU A 86 -14.69 5.34 -10.57
C LEU A 86 -14.95 4.29 -9.50
N VAL A 87 -16.21 3.89 -9.35
CA VAL A 87 -16.63 2.79 -8.45
C VAL A 87 -17.52 1.85 -9.24
N GLN A 88 -17.05 0.63 -9.47
CA GLN A 88 -17.73 -0.32 -10.34
C GLN A 88 -17.33 -1.77 -10.05
N ASP A 89 -18.09 -2.71 -10.60
CA ASP A 89 -17.86 -4.14 -10.41
C ASP A 89 -16.56 -4.64 -11.06
N SER A 90 -16.26 -4.16 -12.27
CA SER A 90 -15.05 -4.54 -13.00
C SER A 90 -13.86 -3.78 -12.44
N GLU A 91 -12.84 -4.50 -11.99
CA GLU A 91 -11.58 -3.92 -11.54
C GLU A 91 -10.83 -3.27 -12.71
N LEU A 92 -10.31 -2.06 -12.48
CA LEU A 92 -9.55 -1.24 -13.41
C LEU A 92 -8.04 -1.19 -13.08
N THR A 93 -7.58 -1.94 -12.07
CA THR A 93 -6.15 -2.12 -11.78
C THR A 93 -5.39 -2.51 -13.05
N GLY A 94 -4.40 -1.70 -13.42
CA GLY A 94 -3.62 -1.83 -14.66
C GLY A 94 -3.96 -0.80 -15.74
N SER A 95 -5.04 -0.03 -15.58
CA SER A 95 -5.38 1.06 -16.52
C SER A 95 -4.32 2.15 -16.51
N ILE A 96 -4.00 2.72 -17.67
CA ILE A 96 -3.02 3.81 -17.77
C ILE A 96 -3.73 5.16 -17.71
N ILE A 97 -3.16 6.09 -16.95
CA ILE A 97 -3.63 7.46 -16.84
C ILE A 97 -2.51 8.37 -17.33
N MET A 98 -2.83 9.22 -18.29
CA MET A 98 -2.00 10.35 -18.70
C MET A 98 -2.80 11.64 -18.57
N SER A 99 -2.19 12.74 -18.15
CA SER A 99 -2.84 14.05 -18.12
C SER A 99 -1.95 15.15 -18.67
N ASP A 100 -2.54 16.28 -19.05
CA ASP A 100 -1.78 17.46 -19.51
C ASP A 100 -1.27 18.35 -18.36
N LYS A 101 -1.75 18.10 -17.14
CA LYS A 101 -1.42 18.80 -15.90
C LYS A 101 -1.40 17.82 -14.73
N PRO A 102 -0.77 18.16 -13.59
CA PRO A 102 -0.65 17.21 -12.48
C PRO A 102 -2.00 16.78 -11.88
N VAL A 103 -2.10 15.50 -11.57
CA VAL A 103 -3.23 14.88 -10.88
C VAL A 103 -2.78 14.02 -9.70
N GLY A 104 -3.61 13.93 -8.67
CA GLY A 104 -3.46 12.94 -7.61
C GLY A 104 -4.27 11.69 -7.94
N LEU A 105 -3.73 10.50 -7.67
CA LEU A 105 -4.43 9.23 -7.83
C LEU A 105 -4.63 8.56 -6.47
N MET A 106 -5.87 8.21 -6.15
CA MET A 106 -6.20 7.30 -5.06
C MET A 106 -6.74 5.99 -5.61
N GLY A 107 -6.21 4.88 -5.12
CA GLY A 107 -6.75 3.55 -5.33
C GLY A 107 -7.53 3.11 -4.10
N GLY A 108 -8.53 2.26 -4.26
CA GLY A 108 -9.31 1.79 -3.13
C GLY A 108 -10.29 0.66 -3.40
N HIS A 109 -11.10 0.36 -2.39
CA HIS A 109 -12.19 -0.60 -2.43
C HIS A 109 -13.23 -0.26 -1.34
N SER A 110 -14.53 -0.26 -1.66
CA SER A 110 -15.58 0.24 -0.74
C SER A 110 -16.00 -0.74 0.37
N GLY A 111 -15.46 -1.96 0.36
CA GLY A 111 -15.72 -3.01 1.34
C GLY A 111 -14.93 -4.25 0.99
N MET A 112 -13.63 -4.23 1.31
CA MET A 112 -12.63 -5.21 0.91
C MET A 112 -12.74 -6.46 1.77
N GLN A 113 -12.72 -7.66 1.18
CA GLN A 113 -12.61 -8.91 1.92
C GLN A 113 -11.37 -9.63 1.41
N VAL A 114 -10.38 -9.85 2.28
CA VAL A 114 -9.11 -10.48 1.88
C VAL A 114 -8.90 -11.79 2.65
N PRO A 115 -8.79 -12.95 2.00
CA PRO A 115 -9.14 -13.21 0.60
C PRO A 115 -10.59 -12.91 0.28
N VAL A 116 -10.91 -12.75 -1.01
CA VAL A 116 -12.29 -12.51 -1.48
C VAL A 116 -13.26 -13.52 -0.83
N GLY A 117 -14.32 -13.00 -0.22
CA GLY A 117 -15.34 -13.80 0.45
C GLY A 117 -15.05 -14.11 1.93
N THR A 118 -13.98 -13.56 2.49
CA THR A 118 -13.61 -13.72 3.90
C THR A 118 -14.09 -12.53 4.73
N PRO A 119 -15.04 -12.71 5.65
CA PRO A 119 -15.42 -11.64 6.57
C PRO A 119 -14.26 -11.25 7.51
N TYR A 120 -14.24 -10.05 8.06
CA TYR A 120 -15.14 -8.93 7.82
C TYR A 120 -14.60 -8.08 6.66
N SER A 121 -15.05 -6.82 6.54
CA SER A 121 -14.59 -5.94 5.49
C SER A 121 -14.37 -4.53 6.01
N ASP A 122 -13.18 -4.02 5.75
CA ASP A 122 -12.83 -2.61 5.87
C ASP A 122 -12.89 -1.95 4.48
N HIS A 123 -12.97 -0.63 4.43
CA HIS A 123 -12.73 0.12 3.21
C HIS A 123 -11.23 0.23 3.07
N ALA A 124 -10.76 0.40 1.85
CA ALA A 124 -9.35 0.65 1.66
C ALA A 124 -9.15 1.81 0.71
N GLU A 125 -8.15 2.62 1.03
CA GLU A 125 -7.69 3.71 0.20
C GLU A 125 -6.17 3.86 0.37
N GLN A 126 -5.44 4.01 -0.73
CA GLN A 126 -4.04 4.40 -0.73
C GLN A 126 -3.83 5.42 -1.84
N MET A 127 -3.04 6.45 -1.56
CA MET A 127 -2.60 7.37 -2.60
C MET A 127 -1.48 6.70 -3.39
N ILE A 128 -1.66 6.58 -4.70
CA ILE A 128 -0.78 5.83 -5.58
C ILE A 128 0.31 6.77 -6.11
N PRO A 129 1.60 6.42 -5.98
CA PRO A 129 2.68 7.23 -6.55
C PRO A 129 2.65 7.20 -8.09
N PRO A 130 3.13 8.27 -8.76
CA PRO A 130 3.26 8.29 -10.22
C PRO A 130 4.32 7.29 -10.70
N ILE A 131 4.27 6.94 -12.00
CA ILE A 131 5.18 5.94 -12.59
C ILE A 131 6.65 6.30 -12.36
N GLN A 132 7.02 7.58 -12.53
CA GLN A 132 8.39 8.06 -12.27
C GLN A 132 8.88 7.82 -10.82
N ALA A 133 7.99 7.57 -9.87
CA ALA A 133 8.33 7.31 -8.47
C ALA A 133 8.26 5.81 -8.10
N LEU A 134 7.84 4.94 -9.03
CA LEU A 134 7.88 3.49 -8.87
C LEU A 134 9.29 2.96 -9.01
N GLY A 135 9.61 1.91 -8.25
CA GLY A 135 10.93 1.29 -8.26
C GLY A 135 11.01 0.07 -9.16
N HIS A 136 12.24 -0.35 -9.44
CA HIS A 136 12.56 -1.65 -10.02
C HIS A 136 12.95 -2.67 -8.93
N GLU A 137 12.89 -2.30 -7.65
CA GLU A 137 13.19 -3.18 -6.52
C GLU A 137 12.29 -2.85 -5.32
N TYR A 138 11.83 -3.89 -4.63
CA TYR A 138 11.03 -3.80 -3.41
C TYR A 138 11.42 -4.87 -2.40
N VAL A 139 11.26 -4.55 -1.12
CA VAL A 139 11.44 -5.51 -0.02
C VAL A 139 10.07 -5.81 0.60
N GLY A 140 9.65 -7.07 0.51
CA GLY A 140 8.39 -7.56 1.06
C GLY A 140 8.56 -8.00 2.51
N VAL A 141 8.04 -7.22 3.45
CA VAL A 141 7.90 -7.61 4.86
C VAL A 141 6.49 -7.26 5.34
N MET A 142 5.69 -8.28 5.70
CA MET A 142 4.33 -8.05 6.22
C MET A 142 4.35 -7.51 7.66
N HIS A 143 3.20 -7.03 8.14
CA HIS A 143 2.98 -6.74 9.56
C HIS A 143 3.26 -7.97 10.44
N ARG A 144 3.45 -7.78 11.74
CA ARG A 144 3.52 -8.91 12.69
C ARG A 144 2.26 -9.77 12.53
N PRO A 145 2.38 -11.07 12.21
CA PRO A 145 1.22 -11.95 12.07
C PRO A 145 0.32 -11.88 13.30
N ARG A 146 -0.98 -11.65 13.11
CA ARG A 146 -1.97 -11.59 14.21
C ARG A 146 -2.20 -12.97 14.86
N ALA A 147 -1.90 -14.01 14.11
CA ALA A 147 -1.85 -15.41 14.52
C ALA A 147 -0.78 -16.12 13.65
N THR A 148 -1.10 -17.24 13.01
CA THR A 148 -0.21 -17.91 12.03
C THR A 148 -0.45 -17.46 10.58
N GLU A 149 -1.13 -16.32 10.38
CA GLU A 149 -1.55 -15.85 9.05
C GLU A 149 -0.36 -15.58 8.13
N PRO A 150 -0.46 -15.92 6.83
CA PRO A 150 0.53 -15.52 5.84
C PRO A 150 0.32 -14.07 5.40
N GLY A 151 1.30 -13.52 4.69
CA GLY A 151 1.13 -12.30 3.93
C GLY A 151 0.47 -12.60 2.60
N PHE A 152 -0.49 -11.75 2.21
CA PHE A 152 -1.04 -11.72 0.87
C PHE A 152 -0.40 -10.56 0.14
N TRP A 153 0.12 -10.82 -1.04
CA TRP A 153 0.88 -9.85 -1.83
C TRP A 153 0.25 -9.71 -3.19
N ARG A 154 0.31 -8.50 -3.73
CA ARG A 154 -0.02 -8.24 -5.12
C ARG A 154 1.08 -7.43 -5.77
N VAL A 155 1.51 -7.89 -6.94
CA VAL A 155 2.48 -7.21 -7.80
C VAL A 155 1.80 -6.81 -9.11
N ILE A 156 2.13 -5.62 -9.62
CA ILE A 156 1.55 -5.04 -10.84
C ILE A 156 2.68 -4.51 -11.73
N GLY A 157 2.75 -4.98 -12.97
CA GLY A 157 3.74 -4.49 -13.95
C GLY A 157 3.33 -3.12 -14.48
N ALA A 158 4.26 -2.15 -14.50
CA ALA A 158 3.98 -0.88 -15.18
C ALA A 158 4.15 -1.03 -16.69
N VAL A 159 5.19 -1.73 -17.14
CA VAL A 159 5.52 -1.90 -18.57
C VAL A 159 5.53 -3.37 -18.99
N ASP A 160 5.42 -3.60 -20.29
CA ASP A 160 5.54 -4.94 -20.88
C ASP A 160 6.94 -5.55 -20.70
N GLY A 161 7.00 -6.87 -20.58
CA GLY A 161 8.27 -7.59 -20.54
C GLY A 161 9.06 -7.40 -19.25
N THR A 162 8.41 -7.01 -18.15
CA THR A 162 9.05 -6.95 -16.83
C THR A 162 9.42 -8.37 -16.40
N VAL A 163 10.68 -8.64 -16.12
CA VAL A 163 11.21 -9.94 -15.66
C VAL A 163 11.62 -9.82 -14.21
N LEU A 164 11.00 -10.62 -13.33
CA LEU A 164 11.20 -10.52 -11.90
C LEU A 164 12.18 -11.55 -11.36
N SER A 165 13.11 -11.08 -10.54
CA SER A 165 14.05 -11.87 -9.76
C SER A 165 13.67 -11.79 -8.28
N TRP A 166 13.72 -12.93 -7.59
CA TRP A 166 13.30 -13.06 -6.20
C TRP A 166 14.46 -13.57 -5.35
N SER A 167 14.66 -13.03 -4.14
CA SER A 167 15.70 -13.49 -3.21
C SER A 167 15.47 -14.92 -2.71
N SER A 168 14.23 -15.39 -2.77
CA SER A 168 13.76 -16.71 -2.34
C SER A 168 12.52 -17.12 -3.13
N ASP A 169 12.25 -18.43 -3.18
CA ASP A 169 11.01 -18.93 -3.78
C ASP A 169 9.82 -18.66 -2.85
N VAL A 170 9.09 -17.59 -3.16
CA VAL A 170 7.90 -17.15 -2.43
C VAL A 170 6.61 -17.30 -3.24
N GLY A 171 6.68 -17.99 -4.39
CA GLY A 171 5.52 -18.17 -5.28
C GLY A 171 5.11 -16.91 -6.08
N GLY A 172 5.98 -15.90 -6.15
CA GLY A 172 5.77 -14.72 -7.01
C GLY A 172 5.95 -15.04 -8.51
N PRO A 173 5.39 -14.21 -9.42
CA PRO A 173 5.51 -14.42 -10.86
C PRO A 173 6.94 -14.22 -11.38
N ALA A 174 7.29 -14.89 -12.47
CA ALA A 174 8.57 -14.70 -13.15
C ALA A 174 8.58 -13.48 -14.09
N THR A 175 7.41 -13.10 -14.62
CA THR A 175 7.28 -11.98 -15.56
C THR A 175 5.97 -11.25 -15.34
N LEU A 176 5.91 -9.99 -15.76
CA LEU A 176 4.71 -9.17 -15.81
C LEU A 176 4.64 -8.39 -17.12
N GLN A 177 3.43 -8.29 -17.67
CA GLN A 177 3.09 -7.35 -18.74
C GLN A 177 2.56 -6.02 -18.17
N GLN A 178 2.41 -5.01 -19.02
CA GLN A 178 1.81 -3.73 -18.63
C GLN A 178 0.40 -3.97 -18.06
N GLY A 179 0.18 -3.48 -16.84
CA GLY A 179 -1.09 -3.61 -16.14
C GLY A 179 -1.43 -5.04 -15.68
N GLU A 180 -0.57 -6.03 -15.95
CA GLU A 180 -0.72 -7.37 -15.41
C GLU A 180 -0.55 -7.32 -13.90
N LYS A 181 -1.46 -8.00 -13.20
CA LYS A 181 -1.46 -8.12 -11.75
C LYS A 181 -1.48 -9.58 -11.34
N VAL A 182 -0.65 -9.93 -10.38
CA VAL A 182 -0.55 -11.29 -9.83
C VAL A 182 -0.59 -11.22 -8.32
N GLU A 183 -1.41 -12.08 -7.72
CA GLU A 183 -1.44 -12.29 -6.27
C GLU A 183 -0.65 -13.54 -5.90
N PHE A 184 0.06 -13.47 -4.79
CA PHE A 184 0.75 -14.62 -4.20
C PHE A 184 0.73 -14.54 -2.67
N ILE A 185 0.96 -15.68 -2.01
CA ILE A 185 0.80 -15.82 -0.57
C ILE A 185 2.10 -16.36 0.01
N THR A 186 2.72 -15.61 0.91
CA THR A 186 3.91 -16.03 1.64
C THR A 186 3.98 -15.35 3.01
N PRO A 187 4.36 -16.06 4.08
CA PRO A 187 4.74 -15.44 5.35
C PRO A 187 6.18 -14.91 5.35
N ASP A 188 6.98 -15.35 4.37
CA ASP A 188 8.42 -15.17 4.37
C ASP A 188 8.81 -13.79 3.80
N PRO A 189 9.77 -13.09 4.44
CA PRO A 189 10.37 -11.88 3.88
C PRO A 189 11.09 -12.16 2.56
N PHE A 190 11.04 -11.21 1.62
CA PHE A 190 11.73 -11.32 0.34
C PHE A 190 12.22 -9.98 -0.20
N VAL A 191 13.17 -10.03 -1.13
CA VAL A 191 13.47 -8.96 -2.08
C VAL A 191 12.99 -9.40 -3.45
N VAL A 192 12.33 -8.49 -4.16
CA VAL A 192 11.96 -8.66 -5.57
C VAL A 192 12.52 -7.50 -6.37
N SER A 193 13.14 -7.79 -7.52
CA SER A 193 13.62 -6.78 -8.45
C SER A 193 13.28 -7.15 -9.90
N SER A 194 13.18 -6.13 -10.76
CA SER A 194 13.15 -6.28 -12.20
C SER A 194 14.54 -6.01 -12.80
N GLN A 195 14.68 -6.19 -14.11
CA GLN A 195 15.95 -6.12 -14.81
C GLN A 195 16.67 -4.76 -14.74
N ASP A 196 15.93 -3.65 -14.63
CA ASP A 196 16.46 -2.28 -14.64
C ASP A 196 15.36 -1.25 -14.30
N GLU A 197 15.76 0.03 -14.20
CA GLU A 197 14.91 1.18 -13.90
C GLU A 197 13.83 1.47 -14.97
N GLU A 198 13.97 0.95 -16.19
CA GLU A 198 12.97 1.10 -17.26
C GLU A 198 11.82 0.09 -17.13
N HIS A 199 11.89 -0.84 -16.18
CA HIS A 199 10.85 -1.82 -15.89
C HIS A 199 10.30 -1.69 -14.47
N PRO A 200 9.77 -0.52 -14.08
CA PRO A 200 9.20 -0.35 -12.76
C PRO A 200 7.94 -1.20 -12.60
N PHE A 201 7.65 -1.57 -11.36
CA PHE A 201 6.43 -2.26 -10.98
C PHE A 201 5.95 -1.76 -9.64
N LEU A 202 4.75 -2.15 -9.24
CA LEU A 202 4.19 -1.81 -7.94
C LEU A 202 3.99 -3.09 -7.12
N LEU A 203 4.36 -3.05 -5.85
CA LEU A 203 4.11 -4.10 -4.87
C LEU A 203 3.25 -3.55 -3.73
N PHE A 204 2.30 -4.33 -3.26
CA PHE A 204 1.61 -4.04 -2.01
C PHE A 204 1.22 -5.33 -1.29
N ASN A 205 0.99 -5.20 0.01
CA ASN A 205 0.57 -6.31 0.86
C ASN A 205 -0.81 -6.05 1.45
N TYR A 206 -1.51 -7.14 1.75
CA TYR A 206 -2.76 -7.09 2.49
C TYR A 206 -2.62 -7.60 3.91
N MET A 207 -3.45 -7.05 4.79
CA MET A 207 -3.94 -7.74 5.97
C MET A 207 -5.20 -8.54 5.61
N SER A 208 -5.33 -9.76 6.15
CA SER A 208 -6.51 -10.59 5.87
C SER A 208 -7.73 -10.18 6.71
N GLY A 209 -8.94 -10.53 6.27
CA GLY A 209 -10.16 -10.42 7.05
C GLY A 209 -10.10 -11.34 8.27
N SER A 210 -10.69 -10.88 9.37
CA SER A 210 -10.55 -11.52 10.69
C SER A 210 -11.13 -12.94 10.77
N GLN A 211 -12.05 -13.29 9.86
CA GLN A 211 -12.67 -14.61 9.77
C GLN A 211 -11.95 -15.55 8.79
N TRP A 212 -10.70 -15.26 8.39
CA TRP A 212 -9.83 -16.21 7.70
C TRP A 212 -9.37 -17.38 8.61
N VAL A 213 -10.28 -17.91 9.42
CA VAL A 213 -10.04 -18.90 10.49
C VAL A 213 -9.87 -20.31 9.92
N LEU A 214 -10.39 -20.59 8.73
CA LEU A 214 -10.20 -21.86 8.01
C LEU A 214 -8.74 -21.97 7.54
N GLY A 215 -7.85 -22.31 8.47
CA GLY A 215 -6.41 -22.41 8.28
C GLY A 215 -5.59 -21.66 9.34
N GLN A 216 -6.21 -20.82 10.17
CA GLN A 216 -5.50 -19.91 11.09
C GLN A 216 -6.17 -19.83 12.48
N PRO A 217 -5.95 -20.82 13.36
CA PRO A 217 -6.44 -20.76 14.74
C PRO A 217 -5.97 -19.49 15.46
N GLY A 218 -6.90 -18.78 16.10
CA GLY A 218 -6.59 -17.58 16.90
C GLY A 218 -6.74 -16.24 16.18
N LEU A 219 -6.99 -16.24 14.87
CA LEU A 219 -7.20 -15.01 14.08
C LEU A 219 -8.59 -14.38 14.28
N SER A 220 -9.60 -15.20 14.61
CA SER A 220 -11.01 -14.76 14.69
C SER A 220 -11.17 -13.49 15.50
N ASN A 221 -11.78 -12.47 14.88
CA ASN A 221 -12.06 -11.16 15.46
C ASN A 221 -10.82 -10.31 15.82
N ARG A 222 -9.65 -10.60 15.24
CA ARG A 222 -8.44 -9.77 15.37
C ARG A 222 -8.16 -9.06 14.06
N GLY A 223 -8.19 -7.73 14.09
CA GLY A 223 -8.06 -6.88 12.91
C GLY A 223 -9.16 -7.06 11.87
N ASP A 224 -8.98 -6.47 10.70
CA ASP A 224 -9.76 -6.77 9.50
C ASP A 224 -8.87 -6.64 8.26
N SER A 225 -9.45 -6.56 7.06
CA SER A 225 -8.67 -6.42 5.83
C SER A 225 -8.13 -5.01 5.62
N ASP A 226 -6.87 -4.86 5.24
CA ASP A 226 -6.30 -3.59 4.76
C ASP A 226 -5.33 -3.90 3.62
N TYR A 227 -4.97 -2.90 2.80
CA TYR A 227 -3.86 -3.01 1.85
C TYR A 227 -2.97 -1.79 1.94
N VAL A 228 -1.66 -2.04 1.92
CA VAL A 228 -0.65 -1.02 2.12
C VAL A 228 0.39 -1.14 1.03
N ILE A 229 0.63 -0.02 0.33
CA ILE A 229 1.65 0.02 -0.72
C ILE A 229 3.03 -0.21 -0.12
N SER A 230 3.84 -1.00 -0.81
CA SER A 230 5.27 -1.07 -0.53
C SER A 230 5.93 0.18 -1.10
N VAL A 231 6.95 0.66 -0.40
CA VAL A 231 7.78 1.79 -0.80
C VAL A 231 9.09 1.21 -1.34
N PRO A 232 9.53 1.57 -2.55
CA PRO A 232 10.80 1.08 -3.08
C PRO A 232 11.95 1.70 -2.28
N PRO A 233 13.08 0.99 -2.08
CA PRO A 233 14.20 1.46 -1.27
C PRO A 233 14.76 2.84 -1.63
N ASP A 234 14.73 3.23 -2.91
CA ASP A 234 15.20 4.54 -3.36
C ASP A 234 14.27 5.71 -2.98
N GLN A 235 13.11 5.40 -2.39
CA GLN A 235 12.17 6.37 -1.80
C GLN A 235 12.21 6.38 -0.27
N TYR A 236 13.08 5.59 0.36
CA TYR A 236 13.27 5.60 1.81
C TYR A 236 13.83 6.94 2.28
N MET A 237 13.52 7.28 3.53
CA MET A 237 13.90 8.54 4.15
C MET A 237 14.70 8.27 5.43
N PRO A 238 15.57 9.21 5.86
CA PRO A 238 16.35 9.05 7.08
C PRO A 238 15.55 9.36 8.36
N ALA A 239 14.35 9.93 8.25
CA ALA A 239 13.53 10.29 9.39
C ALA A 239 12.03 10.29 9.05
N TYR A 240 11.22 9.95 10.06
CA TYR A 240 9.77 9.91 9.96
C TYR A 240 9.14 10.53 11.21
N VAL A 241 8.06 11.30 11.00
CA VAL A 241 7.08 11.61 12.04
C VAL A 241 5.83 10.83 11.69
N PHE A 242 5.38 9.96 12.58
CA PHE A 242 4.24 9.09 12.32
C PHE A 242 3.24 9.11 13.47
N PHE A 243 2.04 8.60 13.23
CA PHE A 243 0.94 8.57 14.21
C PHE A 243 0.31 7.19 14.31
N ALA A 244 0.40 6.58 15.49
CA ALA A 244 -0.35 5.37 15.82
C ALA A 244 -1.71 5.77 16.42
N ASP A 245 -2.82 5.26 15.87
CA ASP A 245 -4.16 5.65 16.34
C ASP A 245 -4.43 5.11 17.76
N PRO A 246 -4.77 5.99 18.74
CA PRO A 246 -4.95 5.59 20.12
C PRO A 246 -6.19 4.75 20.42
N THR A 247 -7.03 4.52 19.42
CA THR A 247 -8.20 3.66 19.55
C THR A 247 -7.92 2.19 19.21
N TYR A 248 -6.70 1.86 18.81
CA TYR A 248 -6.28 0.49 18.50
C TYR A 248 -5.37 -0.07 19.61
N PRO A 249 -5.68 -1.27 20.14
CA PRO A 249 -4.92 -1.89 21.22
C PRO A 249 -3.65 -2.63 20.77
N GLU A 250 -3.48 -2.81 19.47
CA GLU A 250 -2.27 -3.38 18.87
C GLU A 250 -1.72 -2.36 17.85
N GLY A 251 -0.45 -2.02 18.01
CA GLY A 251 0.27 -1.11 17.11
C GLY A 251 1.64 -1.68 16.81
N ASN A 252 1.92 -1.92 15.54
CA ASN A 252 3.12 -2.59 15.05
C ASN A 252 3.81 -1.74 13.98
N LEU A 253 5.13 -1.64 14.11
CA LEU A 253 6.00 -1.05 13.12
C LEU A 253 6.71 -2.15 12.36
N VAL A 254 6.80 -2.00 11.05
CA VAL A 254 7.67 -2.79 10.18
C VAL A 254 8.75 -1.87 9.66
N LEU A 255 10.02 -2.27 9.79
CA LEU A 255 11.16 -1.49 9.36
C LEU A 255 12.06 -2.30 8.46
N VAL A 256 12.60 -1.66 7.42
CA VAL A 256 13.56 -2.23 6.49
C VAL A 256 14.71 -1.24 6.30
N ARG A 257 15.96 -1.69 6.39
CA ARG A 257 17.14 -0.86 6.14
C ARG A 257 18.09 -1.55 5.17
N ARG A 258 18.83 -0.75 4.40
CA ARG A 258 19.94 -1.24 3.58
C ARG A 258 21.28 -0.83 4.16
N ALA A 259 22.30 -1.62 3.91
CA ALA A 259 23.66 -1.21 4.24
C ALA A 259 24.10 -0.08 3.28
N ILE A 260 24.78 0.92 3.80
CA ILE A 260 25.50 1.92 3.00
C ILE A 260 26.99 1.69 3.23
N ASP A 261 27.74 1.46 2.15
CA ASP A 261 29.17 1.07 2.20
C ASP A 261 29.45 -0.13 3.12
N GLY A 262 28.53 -1.10 3.14
CA GLY A 262 28.61 -2.31 3.97
C GLY A 262 28.25 -2.12 5.44
N VAL A 263 27.73 -0.95 5.82
CA VAL A 263 27.34 -0.64 7.21
C VAL A 263 25.83 -0.45 7.31
N PHE A 264 25.20 -1.21 8.22
CA PHE A 264 23.83 -0.97 8.63
C PHE A 264 23.79 0.07 9.75
N TYR A 265 23.18 1.22 9.48
CA TYR A 265 23.06 2.30 10.45
C TYR A 265 21.91 2.06 11.43
N ASP A 266 22.13 2.41 12.69
CA ASP A 266 21.13 2.29 13.75
C ASP A 266 19.89 3.14 13.45
N VAL A 267 18.72 2.62 13.78
CA VAL A 267 17.43 3.32 13.71
C VAL A 267 16.98 3.58 15.13
N ASP A 268 16.83 4.86 15.49
CA ASP A 268 16.48 5.32 16.84
C ASP A 268 15.03 5.82 16.87
N LEU A 269 14.20 5.17 17.70
CA LEU A 269 12.80 5.52 17.95
C LEU A 269 12.70 6.28 19.28
N ASP A 270 12.04 7.44 19.29
CA ASP A 270 12.00 8.35 20.44
C ASP A 270 11.64 7.71 21.80
N CYS A 271 10.78 6.69 21.79
CA CYS A 271 10.29 6.01 22.98
C CYS A 271 11.05 4.71 23.33
N ALA A 272 11.86 4.17 22.41
CA ALA A 272 12.56 2.89 22.57
C ALA A 272 14.10 2.99 22.46
N GLY A 273 14.62 4.11 21.94
CA GLY A 273 16.02 4.25 21.52
C GLY A 273 16.34 3.42 20.28
N VAL A 274 17.60 2.99 20.17
CA VAL A 274 18.09 2.16 19.07
C VAL A 274 17.36 0.82 19.00
N LEU A 275 16.72 0.57 17.85
CA LEU A 275 16.00 -0.66 17.59
C LEU A 275 16.94 -1.82 17.24
N GLY A 276 16.64 -3.00 17.79
CA GLY A 276 17.36 -4.24 17.53
C GLY A 276 16.49 -5.30 16.82
N GLY A 277 16.93 -6.56 16.89
CA GLY A 277 16.18 -7.70 16.36
C GLY A 277 16.25 -7.87 14.84
N TRP A 278 17.10 -7.10 14.17
CA TRP A 278 17.30 -7.12 12.72
C TRP A 278 17.60 -8.54 12.18
N GLN A 279 16.86 -8.91 11.15
CA GLN A 279 17.00 -10.17 10.41
C GLN A 279 17.39 -9.85 8.96
N PRO A 280 18.27 -10.64 8.33
CA PRO A 280 18.65 -10.43 6.93
C PRO A 280 17.50 -10.77 5.96
N VAL A 281 17.44 -10.06 4.84
CA VAL A 281 16.59 -10.35 3.69
C VAL A 281 17.25 -9.80 2.41
N GLY A 282 17.85 -10.68 1.60
CA GLY A 282 18.69 -10.24 0.48
C GLY A 282 19.84 -9.33 0.95
N GLU A 283 19.98 -8.15 0.35
CA GLU A 283 20.96 -7.11 0.74
C GLU A 283 20.46 -6.18 1.87
N TYR A 284 19.27 -6.46 2.40
CA TYR A 284 18.59 -5.65 3.40
C TYR A 284 18.54 -6.35 4.75
N GLU A 285 18.20 -5.58 5.78
CA GLU A 285 17.75 -6.09 7.06
C GLU A 285 16.34 -5.57 7.37
N TRP A 286 15.56 -6.37 8.08
CA TRP A 286 14.24 -5.97 8.57
C TRP A 286 14.06 -6.28 10.06
N THR A 287 13.19 -5.52 10.71
CA THR A 287 12.73 -5.81 12.06
C THR A 287 11.28 -5.36 12.23
N ARG A 288 10.67 -5.76 13.34
CA ARG A 288 9.34 -5.31 13.76
C ARG A 288 9.41 -4.81 15.19
N PHE A 289 8.63 -3.78 15.49
CA PHE A 289 8.55 -3.23 16.85
C PHE A 289 7.08 -2.98 17.22
N ASP A 290 6.66 -3.47 18.38
CA ASP A 290 5.31 -3.21 18.88
C ASP A 290 5.33 -1.97 19.77
N LEU A 291 4.46 -1.00 19.48
CA LEU A 291 4.26 0.20 20.31
C LEU A 291 3.31 -0.10 21.48
N ILE A 292 2.25 -0.84 21.18
CA ILE A 292 1.17 -1.18 22.11
C ILE A 292 0.66 -2.58 21.77
N THR A 293 0.29 -3.36 22.79
CA THR A 293 -0.26 -4.71 22.60
C THR A 293 -1.37 -5.05 23.60
N GLY A 294 -2.12 -6.12 23.35
CA GLY A 294 -3.02 -6.68 24.35
C GLY A 294 -4.29 -5.84 24.54
N ASN A 295 -4.52 -5.38 25.77
CA ASN A 295 -5.59 -4.45 26.11
C ASN A 295 -4.98 -3.08 26.42
N PHE A 296 -4.52 -2.38 25.37
CA PHE A 296 -3.86 -1.08 25.46
C PHE A 296 -2.66 -1.08 26.42
N GLN A 297 -1.79 -2.09 26.32
CA GLN A 297 -0.57 -2.18 27.13
C GLN A 297 0.61 -1.60 26.36
N ASP A 298 1.13 -0.50 26.85
CA ASP A 298 2.33 0.18 26.35
C ASP A 298 3.55 -0.76 26.36
N ASN A 299 4.39 -0.66 25.33
CA ASN A 299 5.68 -1.35 25.31
C ASN A 299 6.78 -0.44 25.88
N GLY A 300 7.04 -0.60 27.18
CA GLY A 300 7.99 0.25 27.88
C GLY A 300 7.50 1.69 27.95
N ASN A 301 8.23 2.61 27.31
CA ASN A 301 7.81 4.02 27.21
C ASN A 301 7.08 4.34 25.90
N CYS A 302 6.90 3.35 25.01
CA CYS A 302 6.17 3.52 23.76
C CYS A 302 4.68 3.33 23.97
N SER A 303 3.89 4.13 23.27
CA SER A 303 2.43 4.07 23.29
C SER A 303 1.89 4.41 21.90
N VAL A 304 0.59 4.67 21.84
CA VAL A 304 -0.10 5.25 20.69
C VAL A 304 0.09 6.78 20.65
N GLY A 305 -0.19 7.37 19.49
CA GLY A 305 -0.04 8.80 19.25
C GLY A 305 1.13 9.13 18.33
N ARG A 306 1.64 10.35 18.45
CA ARG A 306 2.72 10.87 17.62
C ARG A 306 4.08 10.35 18.12
N HIS A 307 4.88 9.84 17.20
CA HIS A 307 6.25 9.42 17.44
C HIS A 307 7.19 9.93 16.35
N GLU A 308 8.47 10.05 16.71
CA GLU A 308 9.58 10.35 15.81
C GLU A 308 10.58 9.19 15.79
N ILE A 309 11.11 8.91 14.60
CA ILE A 309 12.11 7.87 14.38
C ILE A 309 13.09 8.32 13.32
N SER A 310 14.37 8.04 13.53
CA SER A 310 15.43 8.52 12.65
C SER A 310 16.64 7.60 12.57
N SER A 311 17.42 7.77 11.51
CA SER A 311 18.71 7.13 11.30
C SER A 311 19.62 8.05 10.51
N VAL A 312 20.92 7.74 10.51
CA VAL A 312 21.88 8.42 9.63
C VAL A 312 21.65 8.07 8.17
N ALA A 313 21.19 6.85 7.88
CA ALA A 313 20.91 6.36 6.52
C ALA A 313 19.40 6.17 6.28
N PRO A 314 18.92 6.19 5.03
CA PRO A 314 17.53 5.92 4.71
C PRO A 314 17.07 4.51 5.13
N PHE A 315 15.84 4.41 5.62
CA PHE A 315 15.18 3.14 5.95
C PHE A 315 13.69 3.24 5.59
N GLY A 316 13.03 2.13 5.27
CA GLY A 316 11.59 2.05 5.04
C GLY A 316 10.85 1.78 6.34
N MET A 317 9.64 2.33 6.46
CA MET A 317 8.80 2.14 7.64
C MET A 317 7.32 2.10 7.28
N TRP A 318 6.62 1.15 7.89
CA TRP A 318 5.16 1.04 7.82
C TRP A 318 4.57 0.94 9.22
N VAL A 319 3.42 1.57 9.39
CA VAL A 319 2.64 1.57 10.63
C VAL A 319 1.42 0.71 10.40
N TRP A 320 1.18 -0.23 11.31
CA TRP A 320 0.01 -1.09 11.32
C TRP A 320 -0.67 -1.02 12.67
N GLY A 321 -1.99 -1.06 12.67
CA GLY A 321 -2.76 -1.23 13.89
C GLY A 321 -3.99 -2.08 13.66
N TRP A 322 -4.40 -2.79 14.68
CA TRP A 322 -5.58 -3.62 14.61
C TRP A 322 -6.23 -3.81 15.98
N GLY A 323 -7.52 -4.06 15.96
CA GLY A 323 -8.26 -4.32 17.17
C GLY A 323 -8.33 -5.80 17.53
N THR A 324 -8.77 -6.07 18.76
CA THR A 324 -8.78 -7.43 19.33
C THR A 324 -10.00 -7.68 20.20
N THR A 325 -10.18 -8.94 20.57
CA THR A 325 -11.21 -9.39 21.52
C THR A 325 -10.90 -9.06 22.98
N MET A 326 -9.70 -8.52 23.28
CA MET A 326 -9.22 -8.32 24.66
C MET A 326 -9.67 -6.99 25.27
N THR A 327 -10.27 -6.09 24.48
CA THR A 327 -10.62 -4.73 24.91
C THR A 327 -12.07 -4.60 25.37
N ASN A 328 -12.33 -3.62 26.24
CA ASN A 328 -13.68 -3.17 26.59
C ASN A 328 -13.73 -1.63 26.60
N PRO A 329 -14.47 -0.97 25.69
CA PRO A 329 -15.32 -1.55 24.64
C PRO A 329 -14.53 -2.35 23.60
N SER A 330 -15.23 -3.24 22.89
CA SER A 330 -14.63 -4.11 21.87
C SER A 330 -14.07 -3.30 20.70
N THR A 331 -12.88 -3.67 20.23
CA THR A 331 -12.22 -3.13 19.02
C THR A 331 -12.13 -4.20 17.92
N GLN A 332 -12.85 -5.30 18.02
CA GLN A 332 -12.78 -6.39 17.04
C GLN A 332 -13.11 -5.92 15.61
N ASN A 333 -12.52 -6.58 14.61
CA ASN A 333 -12.87 -6.39 13.19
C ASN A 333 -12.58 -4.98 12.66
N VAL A 334 -11.45 -4.39 13.06
CA VAL A 334 -10.96 -3.12 12.52
C VAL A 334 -9.45 -3.14 12.39
N SER A 335 -8.94 -2.54 11.32
CA SER A 335 -7.50 -2.39 11.07
C SER A 335 -7.17 -1.05 10.41
N TYR A 336 -5.91 -0.67 10.50
CA TYR A 336 -5.35 0.32 9.60
C TYR A 336 -3.90 -0.02 9.29
N GLY A 337 -3.41 0.44 8.14
CA GLY A 337 -2.01 0.38 7.77
C GLY A 337 -1.64 1.48 6.80
N TYR A 338 -0.40 1.97 6.87
CA TYR A 338 0.13 2.94 5.90
C TYR A 338 1.67 2.97 5.93
N PRO A 339 2.34 3.35 4.83
CA PRO A 339 3.75 3.69 4.89
C PRO A 339 3.94 4.99 5.67
N ALA A 340 4.88 5.04 6.62
CA ALA A 340 5.11 6.22 7.44
C ALA A 340 5.54 7.45 6.61
N GLY A 341 6.09 7.22 5.42
CA GLY A 341 6.44 8.26 4.45
C GLY A 341 7.13 7.69 3.22
N MET A 342 7.28 8.54 2.20
CA MET A 342 7.89 8.24 0.92
C MET A 342 8.43 9.54 0.33
N ASN A 343 9.64 9.53 -0.24
CA ASN A 343 10.26 10.74 -0.81
C ASN A 343 9.55 11.23 -2.09
N VAL A 344 9.00 10.29 -2.87
CA VAL A 344 8.29 10.52 -4.15
C VAL A 344 9.13 11.32 -5.16
N GLN A 345 10.44 11.12 -5.16
CA GLN A 345 11.33 11.70 -6.17
C GLN A 345 11.26 10.87 -7.48
N PRO A 346 11.51 11.46 -8.66
CA PRO A 346 11.73 10.68 -9.86
C PRO A 346 12.94 9.73 -9.66
N ILE A 347 12.72 8.43 -9.85
CA ILE A 347 13.74 7.37 -9.77
C ILE A 347 13.77 6.52 -11.06
N ASN A 348 13.00 6.92 -12.07
CA ASN A 348 13.05 6.42 -13.44
C ASN A 348 12.47 7.50 -14.38
N ASP A 349 12.70 7.35 -15.68
CA ASP A 349 12.22 8.26 -16.74
C ASP A 349 11.06 7.64 -17.56
N VAL A 350 10.41 6.58 -17.06
CA VAL A 350 9.38 5.85 -17.80
C VAL A 350 8.11 6.69 -17.94
N VAL A 351 7.62 6.78 -19.18
CA VAL A 351 6.33 7.38 -19.52
C VAL A 351 5.54 6.39 -20.36
N ILE A 352 4.33 6.06 -19.90
CA ILE A 352 3.42 5.15 -20.59
C ILE A 352 2.32 5.96 -21.26
N VAL A 353 2.31 5.96 -22.58
CA VAL A 353 1.31 6.65 -23.38
C VAL A 353 0.07 5.75 -23.52
N PRO A 354 -1.14 6.24 -23.24
CA PRO A 354 -2.37 5.49 -23.45
C PRO A 354 -2.71 5.40 -24.96
N GLU A 355 -2.05 4.48 -25.66
CA GLU A 355 -2.36 4.10 -27.06
C GLU A 355 -3.27 2.87 -27.08
N GLY A 356 -4.33 2.89 -27.90
CA GLY A 356 -5.32 1.81 -28.04
C GLY A 356 -5.14 0.94 -29.27
#